data_AF-A0A521Z7R8-F1
#
_entry.id   AF-A0A521Z7R8-F1
#
_cell.length_a   1.000
_cell.length_b   1.000
_cell.length_c   1.000
_cell.angle_alpha   90.00
_cell.angle_beta   90.00
_cell.angle_gamma   90.00
#
_symmetry.space_group_name_H-M   'P 1'
#
loop_
_entity.id
_entity.type
_entity.pdbx_description
1 polymer ?
#
loop_
_entity_poly.entity_id
_entity_poly.type
_entity_poly.pdbx_seq_one_letter_code
_entity_poly.pdbx_strand_id
1 'polypeptide(L)'
;MRQLFVAVVLLCALAFPASVQAAPYFDFGVHDDGAVVFNRDHQRQPVLRRARDIGATWLRTIIYRDRVQGGNFRVYRRSIRDVYRHHFHVQAVIECSGQAWTPDSFAAYVKRVVRQLQPLVRRWSICNEPNQPGWLTAIPGYDLPTTYRWLYLAGYSAVKQVQPQAAVLFGELSSNYYPLEFMRKVFCDQGDLDGNCTQLKTSCVAYHPYQQESPLSPSNVPFTVGIGSLNLLVDDLDQLHAKNLLTTANGVDRPPLCLTEFGYQSRARGILRVRNVPDEVRKQRWREAFNLVCKSPIIKQIFLYQMQSEARGRWDTSIMSRSGQPDKTYFGIRSWRYAHPECMR
;
A
#
# COMPACT_ATOMS: atom_id res chain seq x y z
N MET A 1 1.12 -72.96 -23.71
CA MET A 1 0.27 -72.92 -22.50
C MET A 1 0.95 -72.01 -21.48
N ARG A 2 0.22 -70.99 -20.98
CA ARG A 2 0.50 -70.11 -19.81
C ARG A 2 1.61 -69.06 -19.98
N GLN A 3 1.46 -67.80 -19.59
CA GLN A 3 0.34 -66.86 -19.38
C GLN A 3 1.05 -65.51 -19.14
N LEU A 4 0.76 -64.47 -19.94
CA LEU A 4 1.23 -63.11 -19.70
C LEU A 4 0.54 -62.55 -18.45
N PHE A 5 1.31 -62.10 -17.45
CA PHE A 5 0.81 -61.21 -16.41
C PHE A 5 1.12 -59.77 -16.80
N VAL A 6 0.12 -59.07 -17.36
CA VAL A 6 0.13 -57.61 -17.49
C VAL A 6 -0.46 -57.06 -16.20
N ALA A 7 0.40 -56.47 -15.35
CA ALA A 7 -0.05 -55.70 -14.20
C ALA A 7 -0.53 -54.33 -14.68
N VAL A 8 -1.86 -54.16 -14.77
CA VAL A 8 -2.49 -52.85 -14.95
C VAL A 8 -2.45 -52.13 -13.60
N VAL A 9 -1.51 -51.22 -13.42
CA VAL A 9 -1.51 -50.27 -12.31
C VAL A 9 -2.54 -49.19 -12.63
N LEU A 10 -3.74 -49.33 -12.08
CA LEU A 10 -4.75 -48.27 -12.03
C LEU A 10 -4.27 -47.16 -11.09
N LEU A 11 -3.64 -46.14 -11.65
CA LEU A 11 -3.41 -44.86 -10.98
C LEU A 11 -4.76 -44.15 -10.83
N CYS A 12 -5.40 -44.32 -9.67
CA CYS A 12 -6.52 -43.50 -9.24
C CYS A 12 -6.01 -42.07 -9.00
N ALA A 13 -6.04 -41.24 -10.05
CA ALA A 13 -5.98 -39.80 -9.94
C ALA A 13 -7.28 -39.31 -9.29
N LEU A 14 -7.33 -39.29 -7.96
CA LEU A 14 -8.35 -38.55 -7.24
C LEU A 14 -8.03 -37.06 -7.37
N ALA A 15 -8.67 -36.46 -8.37
CA ALA A 15 -8.85 -35.04 -8.49
C ALA A 15 -9.59 -34.52 -7.24
N PHE A 16 -8.88 -33.77 -6.41
CA PHE A 16 -9.47 -32.67 -5.68
C PHE A 16 -8.77 -31.40 -6.15
N PRO A 17 -9.41 -30.53 -6.96
CA PRO A 17 -9.06 -29.13 -6.85
C PRO A 17 -9.51 -28.74 -5.45
N ALA A 18 -8.59 -28.76 -4.49
CA ALA A 18 -8.76 -27.89 -3.35
C ALA A 18 -8.80 -26.49 -3.98
N SER A 19 -10.01 -25.96 -4.15
CA SER A 19 -10.21 -24.53 -4.27
C SER A 19 -9.55 -23.96 -3.03
N VAL A 20 -8.31 -23.50 -3.19
CA VAL A 20 -7.59 -22.74 -2.18
C VAL A 20 -8.42 -21.49 -2.01
N GLN A 21 -9.40 -21.58 -1.11
CA GLN A 21 -10.25 -20.48 -0.76
C GLN A 21 -9.30 -19.43 -0.22
N ALA A 22 -9.13 -18.36 -1.00
CA ALA A 22 -8.15 -17.33 -0.70
C ALA A 22 -8.34 -16.94 0.77
N ALA A 23 -7.29 -17.12 1.56
CA ALA A 23 -7.44 -17.03 3.00
C ALA A 23 -8.06 -15.67 3.38
N PRO A 24 -9.01 -15.66 4.33
CA PRO A 24 -9.86 -14.49 4.61
C PRO A 24 -9.10 -13.36 5.33
N TYR A 25 -7.79 -13.51 5.50
CA TYR A 25 -6.98 -12.54 6.21
C TYR A 25 -6.45 -11.44 5.29
N PHE A 26 -6.25 -10.27 5.89
CA PHE A 26 -5.48 -9.18 5.33
C PHE A 26 -4.24 -8.90 6.17
N ASP A 27 -3.22 -8.33 5.54
CA ASP A 27 -2.04 -7.80 6.22
C ASP A 27 -2.41 -6.47 6.90
N PHE A 28 -2.31 -6.42 8.23
CA PHE A 28 -2.45 -5.18 8.99
C PHE A 28 -1.08 -4.55 9.27
N GLY A 29 -0.99 -3.23 9.13
CA GLY A 29 0.27 -2.51 9.31
C GLY A 29 0.09 -1.06 9.72
N VAL A 30 1.20 -0.37 9.90
CA VAL A 30 1.25 1.04 10.29
C VAL A 30 2.21 1.81 9.38
N HIS A 31 1.94 3.09 9.18
CA HIS A 31 2.87 4.04 8.59
C HIS A 31 3.04 5.22 9.56
N ASP A 32 4.24 5.42 10.09
CA ASP A 32 4.55 6.57 10.94
C ASP A 32 6.07 6.86 10.89
N ASP A 33 6.52 7.47 9.79
CA ASP A 33 7.94 7.74 9.59
C ASP A 33 8.53 8.67 10.65
N GLY A 34 7.76 9.65 11.13
CA GLY A 34 8.18 10.56 12.19
C GLY A 34 8.47 9.83 13.50
N ALA A 35 7.54 8.98 13.96
CA ALA A 35 7.69 8.28 15.23
C ALA A 35 8.57 7.02 15.12
N VAL A 36 8.59 6.36 13.96
CA VAL A 36 9.31 5.09 13.76
C VAL A 36 10.64 5.29 13.05
N VAL A 37 10.68 5.93 11.88
CA VAL A 37 11.89 5.93 11.04
C VAL A 37 12.90 6.99 11.47
N PHE A 38 12.43 8.21 11.71
CA PHE A 38 13.29 9.37 12.01
C PHE A 38 13.52 9.61 13.49
N ASN A 39 12.82 8.89 14.36
CA ASN A 39 12.99 9.02 15.80
C ASN A 39 14.17 8.20 16.35
N ARG A 40 14.59 8.50 17.58
CA ARG A 40 15.63 7.72 18.29
C ARG A 40 15.10 6.37 18.75
N ASP A 41 15.98 5.39 18.91
CA ASP A 41 15.59 4.01 19.23
C ASP A 41 14.70 3.92 20.49
N HIS A 42 15.06 4.58 21.60
CA HIS A 42 14.27 4.54 22.83
C HIS A 42 12.87 5.16 22.69
N GLN A 43 12.64 6.03 21.71
CA GLN A 43 11.34 6.64 21.41
C GLN A 43 10.54 5.80 20.40
N ARG A 44 11.21 5.15 19.45
CA ARG A 44 10.63 4.22 18.46
C ARG A 44 10.05 2.96 19.12
N GLN A 45 10.76 2.41 20.09
CA GLN A 45 10.46 1.10 20.67
C GLN A 45 9.07 1.00 21.32
N PRO A 46 8.60 1.98 22.13
CA PRO A 46 7.22 2.01 22.60
C PRO A 46 6.18 2.01 21.49
N VAL A 47 6.42 2.75 20.40
CA VAL A 47 5.49 2.84 19.27
C VAL A 47 5.35 1.50 18.56
N LEU A 48 6.47 0.82 18.29
CA LEU A 48 6.46 -0.52 17.68
C LEU A 48 5.75 -1.55 18.56
N ARG A 49 5.97 -1.53 19.88
CA ARG A 49 5.23 -2.40 20.81
C ARG A 49 3.73 -2.13 20.78
N ARG A 50 3.33 -0.85 20.76
CA ARG A 50 1.91 -0.46 20.67
C ARG A 50 1.29 -0.87 19.34
N ALA A 51 2.02 -0.78 18.24
CA ALA A 51 1.60 -1.27 16.93
C ALA A 51 1.42 -2.81 16.93
N ARG A 52 2.32 -3.57 17.57
CA ARG A 52 2.16 -5.04 17.75
C ARG A 52 0.93 -5.40 18.58
N ASP A 53 0.65 -4.63 19.62
CA ASP A 53 -0.50 -4.87 20.52
C ASP A 53 -1.84 -4.75 19.76
N ILE A 54 -1.92 -3.85 18.77
CA ILE A 54 -3.10 -3.73 17.88
C ILE A 54 -3.07 -4.69 16.67
N GLY A 55 -2.04 -5.53 16.55
CA GLY A 55 -1.95 -6.58 15.54
C GLY A 55 -1.21 -6.23 14.27
N ALA A 56 -0.57 -5.06 14.21
CA ALA A 56 0.22 -4.70 13.05
C ALA A 56 1.43 -5.64 12.90
N THR A 57 1.60 -6.18 11.71
CA THR A 57 2.74 -7.03 11.33
C THR A 57 3.57 -6.42 10.20
N TRP A 58 3.12 -5.30 9.64
CA TRP A 58 3.81 -4.53 8.62
C TRP A 58 4.09 -3.09 9.05
N LEU A 59 5.25 -2.59 8.63
CA LEU A 59 5.56 -1.16 8.62
C LEU A 59 5.62 -0.71 7.16
N ARG A 60 4.92 0.38 6.84
CA ARG A 60 5.17 1.17 5.64
C ARG A 60 6.04 2.38 5.97
N THR A 61 6.96 2.70 5.07
CA THR A 61 7.82 3.89 5.14
C THR A 61 8.04 4.51 3.77
N ILE A 62 8.26 5.82 3.71
CA ILE A 62 8.68 6.53 2.50
C ILE A 62 10.20 6.70 2.52
N ILE A 63 10.84 6.25 1.45
CA ILE A 63 12.25 6.55 1.18
C ILE A 63 12.30 7.92 0.50
N TYR A 64 12.39 8.98 1.30
CA TYR A 64 12.43 10.34 0.81
C TYR A 64 13.72 10.59 0.05
N ARG A 65 13.57 11.16 -1.15
CA ARG A 65 14.69 11.34 -2.08
C ARG A 65 15.75 12.25 -1.48
N ASP A 66 15.35 13.40 -0.96
CA ASP A 66 16.22 14.40 -0.35
C ASP A 66 17.07 13.84 0.80
N ARG A 67 16.58 12.84 1.53
CA ARG A 67 17.31 12.19 2.63
C ARG A 67 18.35 11.18 2.18
N VAL A 68 18.19 10.61 0.99
CA VAL A 68 19.10 9.58 0.46
C VAL A 68 19.92 10.04 -0.75
N GLN A 69 19.65 11.25 -1.25
CA GLN A 69 20.42 11.93 -2.29
C GLN A 69 21.81 12.25 -1.71
N GLY A 70 22.82 11.50 -2.14
CA GLY A 70 24.16 11.46 -1.53
C GLY A 70 24.56 10.10 -0.95
N GLY A 71 23.67 9.11 -1.00
CA GLY A 71 23.98 7.73 -0.58
C GLY A 71 23.83 7.46 0.92
N ASN A 72 23.26 8.40 1.69
CA ASN A 72 23.06 8.22 3.12
C ASN A 72 21.79 7.42 3.43
N PHE A 73 21.91 6.10 3.53
CA PHE A 73 20.83 5.21 3.94
C PHE A 73 20.86 4.86 5.43
N ARG A 74 21.70 5.53 6.24
CA ARG A 74 21.97 5.12 7.63
C ARG A 74 20.71 5.09 8.49
N VAL A 75 19.87 6.13 8.38
CA VAL A 75 18.63 6.23 9.17
C VAL A 75 17.68 5.09 8.84
N TYR A 76 17.43 4.84 7.55
CA TYR A 76 16.57 3.76 7.07
C TYR A 76 17.11 2.37 7.44
N ARG A 77 18.40 2.09 7.22
CA ARG A 77 18.99 0.80 7.56
C ARG A 77 18.90 0.51 9.06
N ARG A 78 19.14 1.51 9.90
CA ARG A 78 19.03 1.37 11.36
C ARG A 78 17.59 1.12 11.78
N SER A 79 16.67 1.99 11.37
CA SER A 79 15.27 1.92 11.80
C SER A 79 14.59 0.65 11.30
N ILE A 80 14.80 0.26 10.04
CA ILE A 80 14.22 -0.95 9.48
C ILE A 80 14.76 -2.20 10.18
N ARG A 81 16.06 -2.28 10.51
CA ARG A 81 16.60 -3.41 11.29
C ARG A 81 15.95 -3.51 12.67
N ASP A 82 15.68 -2.38 13.32
CA ASP A 82 14.94 -2.38 14.58
C ASP A 82 13.50 -2.85 14.40
N VAL A 83 12.84 -2.45 13.33
CA VAL A 83 11.49 -2.88 12.98
C VAL A 83 11.42 -4.41 12.82
N TYR A 84 12.42 -5.03 12.19
CA TYR A 84 12.54 -6.49 12.14
C TYR A 84 12.67 -7.15 13.51
N ARG A 85 13.40 -6.55 14.45
CA ARG A 85 13.52 -7.07 15.83
C ARG A 85 12.18 -7.08 16.56
N HIS A 86 11.20 -6.31 16.09
CA HIS A 86 9.82 -6.31 16.57
C HIS A 86 8.88 -7.17 15.73
N HIS A 87 9.44 -8.07 14.89
CA HIS A 87 8.69 -9.00 14.06
C HIS A 87 7.76 -8.33 13.04
N PHE A 88 8.18 -7.18 12.51
CA PHE A 88 7.51 -6.54 11.38
C PHE A 88 8.17 -6.93 10.05
N HIS A 89 7.35 -6.97 9.01
CA HIS A 89 7.78 -6.86 7.63
C HIS A 89 7.78 -5.40 7.20
N VAL A 90 8.54 -5.07 6.14
CA VAL A 90 8.62 -3.70 5.63
C VAL A 90 8.16 -3.62 4.18
N GLN A 91 7.23 -2.69 3.95
CA GLN A 91 6.89 -2.11 2.67
C GLN A 91 7.53 -0.71 2.59
N ALA A 92 8.18 -0.39 1.48
CA ALA A 92 8.76 0.94 1.29
C ALA A 92 8.25 1.58 0.00
N VAL A 93 7.96 2.88 0.06
CA VAL A 93 7.64 3.69 -1.10
C VAL A 93 8.88 4.42 -1.55
N ILE A 94 9.25 4.29 -2.83
CA ILE A 94 10.34 5.06 -3.42
C ILE A 94 9.76 6.38 -3.88
N GLU A 95 10.08 7.46 -3.16
CA GLU A 95 9.57 8.79 -3.49
C GLU A 95 10.14 9.29 -4.83
N CYS A 96 9.28 9.94 -5.63
CA CYS A 96 9.66 10.51 -6.92
C CYS A 96 9.37 12.02 -7.03
N SER A 97 9.01 12.67 -5.92
CA SER A 97 8.70 14.10 -5.87
C SER A 97 9.95 14.99 -6.05
N GLY A 98 9.70 16.27 -6.33
CA GLY A 98 10.68 17.36 -6.23
C GLY A 98 11.72 17.45 -7.35
N GLN A 99 11.60 16.70 -8.45
CA GLN A 99 12.36 16.89 -9.68
C GLN A 99 11.69 16.17 -10.86
N ALA A 100 11.95 16.64 -12.09
CA ALA A 100 11.59 15.90 -13.30
C ALA A 100 12.58 14.74 -13.49
N TRP A 101 12.05 13.53 -13.62
CA TRP A 101 12.82 12.30 -13.82
C TRP A 101 12.74 11.85 -15.27
N THR A 102 13.85 11.44 -15.86
CA THR A 102 13.77 10.53 -17.04
C THR A 102 13.58 9.09 -16.57
N PRO A 103 13.04 8.19 -17.40
CA PRO A 103 12.94 6.76 -17.07
C PRO A 103 14.28 6.16 -16.63
N ASP A 104 15.37 6.47 -17.34
CA ASP A 104 16.70 5.94 -17.03
C ASP A 104 17.28 6.47 -15.71
N SER A 105 17.17 7.77 -15.46
CA SER A 105 17.66 8.38 -14.22
C SER A 105 16.86 7.87 -13.01
N PHE A 106 15.55 7.64 -13.18
CA PHE A 106 14.71 7.05 -12.15
C PHE A 106 15.05 5.57 -11.91
N ALA A 107 15.22 4.78 -12.96
CA ALA A 107 15.65 3.38 -12.84
C ALA A 107 16.99 3.26 -12.09
N ALA A 108 17.97 4.11 -12.41
CA ALA A 108 19.26 4.15 -11.71
C ALA A 108 19.10 4.49 -10.23
N TYR A 109 18.24 5.46 -9.91
CA TYR A 109 17.89 5.80 -8.53
C TYR A 109 17.23 4.63 -7.79
N VAL A 110 16.22 4.00 -8.38
CA VAL A 110 15.52 2.84 -7.81
C VAL A 110 16.50 1.70 -7.54
N LYS A 111 17.37 1.34 -8.51
CA LYS A 111 18.40 0.30 -8.31
C LYS A 111 19.29 0.62 -7.11
N ARG A 112 19.69 1.88 -6.94
CA ARG A 112 20.51 2.31 -5.79
C ARG A 112 19.77 2.13 -4.47
N VAL A 113 18.50 2.57 -4.39
CA VAL A 113 17.69 2.40 -3.18
C VAL A 113 17.50 0.93 -2.83
N VAL A 114 17.08 0.10 -3.79
CA VAL A 114 16.80 -1.32 -3.59
C VAL A 114 18.07 -2.06 -3.16
N ARG A 115 19.23 -1.78 -3.79
CA ARG A 115 20.52 -2.41 -3.39
C ARG A 115 20.91 -2.12 -1.95
N GLN A 116 20.59 -0.94 -1.43
CA GLN A 116 20.98 -0.53 -0.08
C GLN A 116 20.08 -1.14 1.00
N LEU A 117 18.82 -1.38 0.66
CA LEU A 117 17.80 -1.79 1.62
C LEU A 117 17.37 -3.25 1.46
N GLN A 118 17.72 -3.95 0.37
CA GLN A 118 17.53 -5.40 0.34
C GLN A 118 18.44 -6.11 1.36
N PRO A 119 18.01 -7.26 1.94
CA PRO A 119 16.69 -7.89 1.82
C PRO A 119 15.66 -7.35 2.84
N LEU A 120 15.95 -6.21 3.49
CA LEU A 120 15.14 -5.64 4.57
C LEU A 120 13.81 -5.04 4.11
N VAL A 121 13.57 -4.92 2.80
CA VAL A 121 12.28 -4.48 2.27
C VAL A 121 11.72 -5.60 1.41
N ARG A 122 10.47 -5.97 1.65
CA ARG A 122 9.80 -7.07 0.94
C ARG A 122 8.86 -6.58 -0.16
N ARG A 123 8.32 -5.37 0.01
CA ARG A 123 7.37 -4.72 -0.91
C ARG A 123 7.87 -3.33 -1.26
N TRP A 124 7.91 -3.03 -2.56
CA TRP A 124 8.30 -1.74 -3.08
C TRP A 124 7.13 -1.09 -3.80
N SER A 125 6.72 0.10 -3.39
CA SER A 125 5.79 0.91 -4.17
C SER A 125 6.55 2.00 -4.91
N ILE A 126 6.11 2.32 -6.12
CA ILE A 126 6.75 3.32 -6.97
C ILE A 126 5.94 4.62 -6.92
N CYS A 127 6.57 5.69 -6.44
CA CYS A 127 5.97 6.99 -6.13
C CYS A 127 4.93 6.96 -5.01
N ASN A 128 4.82 8.06 -4.27
CA ASN A 128 3.72 8.33 -3.35
C ASN A 128 2.75 9.27 -4.05
N GLU A 129 1.45 8.99 -4.04
CA GLU A 129 0.38 9.86 -4.57
C GLU A 129 0.66 10.46 -5.95
N PRO A 130 1.02 9.65 -6.97
CA PRO A 130 1.41 10.17 -8.28
C PRO A 130 0.26 10.91 -9.01
N ASN A 131 -0.98 10.75 -8.57
CA ASN A 131 -2.15 11.46 -9.07
C ASN A 131 -2.35 12.87 -8.46
N GLN A 132 -1.57 13.24 -7.43
CA GLN A 132 -1.64 14.56 -6.84
C GLN A 132 -0.56 15.52 -7.40
N PRO A 133 -0.95 16.73 -7.83
CA PRO A 133 0.00 17.79 -8.14
C PRO A 133 0.90 18.09 -6.93
N GLY A 134 2.21 18.08 -7.13
CA GLY A 134 3.22 18.33 -6.09
C GLY A 134 3.95 17.07 -5.61
N TRP A 135 3.34 15.90 -5.78
CA TRP A 135 3.98 14.60 -5.45
C TRP A 135 4.68 13.95 -6.65
N LEU A 136 4.28 14.34 -7.86
CA LEU A 136 4.95 13.97 -9.10
C LEU A 136 5.16 15.22 -9.97
N THR A 137 6.36 15.38 -10.50
CA THR A 137 6.66 16.39 -11.52
C THR A 137 6.60 15.70 -12.87
N ALA A 138 5.78 16.23 -13.78
CA ALA A 138 5.66 15.70 -15.13
C ALA A 138 6.99 15.78 -15.88
N ILE A 139 7.26 14.78 -16.72
CA ILE A 139 8.34 14.85 -17.70
C ILE A 139 7.94 15.93 -18.73
N PRO A 140 8.85 16.82 -19.16
CA PRO A 140 8.54 17.82 -20.18
C PRO A 140 7.90 17.18 -21.41
N GLY A 141 6.75 17.71 -21.84
CA GLY A 141 5.98 17.20 -22.97
C GLY A 141 4.95 16.12 -22.63
N TYR A 142 4.88 15.65 -21.38
CA TYR A 142 3.93 14.62 -20.94
C TYR A 142 3.01 15.12 -19.82
N ASP A 143 1.86 14.48 -19.67
CA ASP A 143 0.99 14.66 -18.51
C ASP A 143 1.42 13.77 -17.32
N LEU A 144 0.76 13.92 -16.17
CA LEU A 144 1.07 13.13 -14.97
C LEU A 144 0.82 11.61 -15.16
N PRO A 145 -0.32 11.16 -15.72
CA PRO A 145 -0.52 9.75 -16.05
C PRO A 145 0.59 9.14 -16.91
N THR A 146 0.95 9.81 -18.01
CA THR A 146 1.99 9.34 -18.93
C THR A 146 3.34 9.31 -18.25
N THR A 147 3.67 10.37 -17.51
CA THR A 147 4.89 10.42 -16.69
C THR A 147 4.93 9.25 -15.72
N TYR A 148 3.85 9.01 -14.96
CA TYR A 148 3.83 7.96 -13.97
C TYR A 148 3.96 6.57 -14.59
N ARG A 149 3.31 6.31 -15.73
CA ARG A 149 3.44 5.05 -16.47
C ARG A 149 4.91 4.75 -16.80
N TRP A 150 5.61 5.73 -17.36
CA TRP A 150 7.03 5.57 -17.72
C TRP A 150 7.93 5.33 -16.50
N LEU A 151 7.71 6.08 -15.42
CA LEU A 151 8.47 5.88 -14.18
C LEU A 151 8.13 4.55 -13.50
N TYR A 152 6.88 4.10 -13.54
CA TYR A 152 6.46 2.81 -13.00
C TYR A 152 7.14 1.66 -13.74
N LEU A 153 7.12 1.65 -15.08
CA LEU A 153 7.79 0.64 -15.89
C LEU A 153 9.29 0.57 -15.60
N ALA A 154 9.95 1.73 -15.57
CA ALA A 154 11.37 1.85 -15.26
C ALA A 154 11.70 1.37 -13.84
N GLY A 155 10.91 1.79 -12.85
CA GLY A 155 11.04 1.42 -11.45
C GLY A 155 10.79 -0.07 -11.21
N TYR A 156 9.74 -0.63 -11.81
CA TYR A 156 9.41 -2.06 -11.74
C TYR A 156 10.59 -2.90 -12.25
N SER A 157 11.08 -2.60 -13.46
CA SER A 157 12.23 -3.31 -14.05
C SER A 157 13.47 -3.18 -13.16
N ALA A 158 13.75 -1.98 -12.65
CA ALA A 158 14.87 -1.73 -11.74
C ALA A 158 14.79 -2.54 -10.43
N VAL A 159 13.62 -2.61 -9.78
CA VAL A 159 13.41 -3.45 -8.60
C VAL A 159 13.65 -4.91 -8.95
N LYS A 160 13.03 -5.41 -10.02
CA LYS A 160 13.13 -6.83 -10.40
C LYS A 160 14.54 -7.26 -10.80
N GLN A 161 15.34 -6.37 -11.38
CA GLN A 161 16.75 -6.65 -11.67
C GLN A 161 17.60 -6.81 -10.40
N VAL A 162 17.28 -6.08 -9.34
CA VAL A 162 18.08 -6.09 -8.09
C VAL A 162 17.56 -7.14 -7.11
N GLN A 163 16.24 -7.24 -6.97
CA GLN A 163 15.54 -8.09 -6.03
C GLN A 163 14.35 -8.78 -6.73
N PRO A 164 14.60 -9.84 -7.53
CA PRO A 164 13.56 -10.48 -8.36
C PRO A 164 12.30 -10.93 -7.60
N GLN A 165 12.50 -11.38 -6.36
CA GLN A 165 11.45 -11.89 -5.48
C GLN A 165 10.65 -10.80 -4.75
N ALA A 166 11.04 -9.52 -4.84
CA ALA A 166 10.28 -8.46 -4.18
C ALA A 166 8.91 -8.28 -4.82
N ALA A 167 7.89 -8.05 -4.01
CA ALA A 167 6.62 -7.55 -4.53
C ALA A 167 6.79 -6.08 -4.94
N VAL A 168 6.21 -5.72 -6.09
CA VAL A 168 6.19 -4.34 -6.58
C VAL A 168 4.75 -3.90 -6.68
N LEU A 169 4.42 -2.79 -6.03
CA LEU A 169 3.07 -2.25 -5.97
C LEU A 169 2.96 -1.06 -6.92
N PHE A 170 1.82 -1.00 -7.60
CA PHE A 170 1.40 0.09 -8.45
C PHE A 170 0.62 1.09 -7.61
N GLY A 171 0.74 2.38 -7.89
CA GLY A 171 -0.07 3.42 -7.26
C GLY A 171 0.61 4.03 -6.04
N GLU A 172 0.03 3.80 -4.87
CA GLU A 172 -0.03 4.73 -3.72
C GLU A 172 -0.94 5.92 -4.05
N LEU A 173 -2.02 5.66 -4.79
CA LEU A 173 -2.91 6.72 -5.26
C LEU A 173 -3.66 7.34 -4.09
N SER A 174 -3.77 8.66 -4.12
CA SER A 174 -4.66 9.42 -3.25
C SER A 174 -6.13 9.17 -3.60
N SER A 175 -7.02 9.21 -2.61
CA SER A 175 -8.47 9.17 -2.86
C SER A 175 -9.00 10.38 -3.60
N ASN A 176 -8.33 11.54 -3.49
CA ASN A 176 -8.66 12.78 -4.21
C ASN A 176 -7.96 12.85 -5.58
N TYR A 177 -8.24 13.90 -6.36
CA TYR A 177 -7.62 14.19 -7.66
C TYR A 177 -7.87 13.09 -8.71
N TYR A 178 -9.16 12.80 -8.96
CA TYR A 178 -9.61 11.97 -10.07
C TYR A 178 -8.89 10.60 -10.17
N PRO A 179 -8.82 9.81 -9.08
CA PRO A 179 -7.98 8.61 -9.05
C PRO A 179 -8.36 7.58 -10.11
N LEU A 180 -9.64 7.41 -10.42
CA LEU A 180 -10.10 6.47 -11.45
C LEU A 180 -9.69 6.92 -12.85
N GLU A 181 -9.86 8.20 -13.18
CA GLU A 181 -9.43 8.74 -14.48
C GLU A 181 -7.91 8.64 -14.64
N PHE A 182 -7.16 9.03 -13.61
CA PHE A 182 -5.71 8.89 -13.59
C PHE A 182 -5.30 7.43 -13.84
N MET A 183 -5.92 6.49 -13.11
CA MET A 183 -5.63 5.07 -13.25
C MET A 183 -5.93 4.56 -14.66
N ARG A 184 -7.12 4.83 -15.18
CA ARG A 184 -7.54 4.43 -16.54
C ARG A 184 -6.58 4.95 -17.61
N LYS A 185 -6.12 6.21 -17.51
CA LYS A 185 -5.11 6.76 -18.41
C LYS A 185 -3.77 6.06 -18.30
N VAL A 186 -3.25 5.84 -17.08
CA VAL A 186 -1.96 5.14 -16.87
C VAL A 186 -1.97 3.73 -17.48
N PHE A 187 -3.11 3.03 -17.43
CA PHE A 187 -3.26 1.70 -18.02
C PHE A 187 -3.68 1.73 -19.50
N CYS A 188 -3.81 2.90 -20.14
CA CYS A 188 -4.23 3.08 -21.53
C CYS A 188 -5.67 2.63 -21.85
N ASP A 189 -6.56 2.63 -20.87
CA ASP A 189 -7.96 2.26 -21.07
C ASP A 189 -8.73 3.28 -21.93
N GLN A 190 -8.20 4.51 -22.02
CA GLN A 190 -8.79 5.64 -22.75
C GLN A 190 -8.00 6.00 -24.02
N GLY A 191 -7.19 5.08 -24.52
CA GLY A 191 -6.35 5.27 -25.71
C GLY A 191 -4.86 5.11 -25.42
N ASP A 192 -4.09 4.96 -26.49
CA ASP A 192 -2.65 4.71 -26.37
C ASP A 192 -1.88 5.94 -25.90
N LEU A 193 -1.08 5.75 -24.85
CA LEU A 193 -0.06 6.70 -24.43
C LEU A 193 1.19 6.49 -25.31
N ASP A 194 1.39 7.38 -26.27
CA ASP A 194 2.54 7.39 -27.21
C ASP A 194 2.76 6.08 -27.99
N GLY A 195 1.70 5.30 -28.24
CA GLY A 195 1.76 4.07 -29.02
C GLY A 195 2.43 2.87 -28.31
N ASN A 196 2.64 2.93 -26.98
CA ASN A 196 3.25 1.82 -26.22
C ASN A 196 2.45 1.43 -24.96
N CYS A 197 1.32 0.77 -25.21
CA CYS A 197 0.41 0.29 -24.16
C CYS A 197 0.56 -1.20 -23.88
N THR A 198 1.77 -1.58 -23.46
CA THR A 198 2.03 -2.90 -22.90
C THR A 198 1.29 -3.12 -21.59
N GLN A 199 0.85 -4.36 -21.37
CA GLN A 199 0.23 -4.78 -20.11
C GLN A 199 1.14 -4.49 -18.92
N LEU A 200 0.61 -3.82 -17.89
CA LEU A 200 1.33 -3.56 -16.66
C LEU A 200 1.21 -4.73 -15.68
N LYS A 201 2.33 -5.06 -15.04
CA LYS A 201 2.41 -6.08 -13.99
C LYS A 201 2.53 -5.43 -12.63
N THR A 202 1.80 -5.91 -11.64
CA THR A 202 1.93 -5.47 -10.24
C THR A 202 1.55 -6.57 -9.26
N SER A 203 2.14 -6.58 -8.07
CA SER A 203 1.73 -7.47 -6.98
C SER A 203 0.45 -6.99 -6.29
N CYS A 204 0.19 -5.68 -6.30
CA CYS A 204 -1.01 -5.08 -5.70
C CYS A 204 -1.19 -3.64 -6.23
N VAL A 205 -2.42 -3.15 -6.25
CA VAL A 205 -2.69 -1.72 -6.43
C VAL A 205 -2.75 -1.07 -5.06
N ALA A 206 -1.81 -0.17 -4.77
CA ALA A 206 -1.71 0.60 -3.54
C ALA A 206 -2.59 1.85 -3.60
N TYR A 207 -3.35 2.10 -2.55
CA TYR A 207 -4.38 3.13 -2.52
C TYR A 207 -4.54 3.74 -1.12
N HIS A 208 -4.78 5.05 -1.04
CA HIS A 208 -5.04 5.79 0.20
C HIS A 208 -6.53 6.14 0.27
N PRO A 209 -7.39 5.28 0.86
CA PRO A 209 -8.85 5.44 0.80
C PRO A 209 -9.39 6.44 1.83
N TYR A 210 -8.76 7.62 1.96
CA TYR A 210 -9.19 8.63 2.91
C TYR A 210 -10.59 9.16 2.57
N GLN A 211 -11.44 9.23 3.59
CA GLN A 211 -12.71 9.95 3.60
C GLN A 211 -13.06 10.34 5.05
N GLN A 212 -13.91 11.36 5.24
CA GLN A 212 -14.32 11.81 6.58
C GLN A 212 -15.72 11.31 6.96
N GLU A 213 -16.38 10.54 6.10
CA GLU A 213 -17.69 9.93 6.28
C GLU A 213 -17.56 8.52 6.89
N SER A 214 -18.70 7.86 7.17
CA SER A 214 -18.69 6.43 7.52
C SER A 214 -18.12 5.60 6.36
N PRO A 215 -17.29 4.57 6.61
CA PRO A 215 -16.88 3.61 5.61
C PRO A 215 -18.02 2.94 4.85
N LEU A 216 -19.23 2.92 5.40
CA LEU A 216 -20.39 2.30 4.80
C LEU A 216 -21.13 3.21 3.82
N SER A 217 -20.64 4.44 3.62
CA SER A 217 -21.24 5.43 2.74
C SER A 217 -20.20 5.95 1.75
N PRO A 218 -20.62 6.26 0.50
CA PRO A 218 -19.75 6.94 -0.45
C PRO A 218 -19.21 8.27 0.10
N SER A 219 -18.06 8.68 -0.41
CA SER A 219 -17.55 10.03 -0.11
C SER A 219 -18.51 11.08 -0.68
N ASN A 220 -18.75 12.15 0.08
CA ASN A 220 -19.50 13.32 -0.38
C ASN A 220 -18.60 14.36 -1.08
N VAL A 221 -17.29 14.10 -1.16
CA VAL A 221 -16.33 15.00 -1.80
C VAL A 221 -16.30 14.69 -3.30
N PRO A 222 -16.53 15.69 -4.18
CA PRO A 222 -16.48 15.47 -5.62
C PRO A 222 -15.15 14.84 -6.06
N PHE A 223 -15.23 13.94 -7.05
CA PHE A 223 -14.07 13.29 -7.68
C PHE A 223 -13.15 12.54 -6.71
N THR A 224 -13.70 12.13 -5.57
CA THR A 224 -13.00 11.40 -4.52
C THR A 224 -13.53 9.98 -4.45
N VAL A 225 -12.64 9.00 -4.37
CA VAL A 225 -13.02 7.59 -4.14
C VAL A 225 -12.47 7.17 -2.78
N GLY A 226 -13.28 7.36 -1.75
CA GLY A 226 -12.93 6.98 -0.39
C GLY A 226 -13.15 5.49 -0.10
N ILE A 227 -12.89 5.07 1.14
CA ILE A 227 -13.08 3.67 1.55
C ILE A 227 -14.51 3.14 1.31
N GLY A 228 -15.52 4.00 1.37
CA GLY A 228 -16.92 3.61 1.12
C GLY A 228 -17.31 3.50 -0.35
N SER A 229 -16.37 3.74 -1.27
CA SER A 229 -16.57 3.65 -2.73
C SER A 229 -15.53 2.77 -3.41
N LEU A 230 -14.87 1.88 -2.67
CA LEU A 230 -13.82 1.00 -3.21
C LEU A 230 -14.32 0.05 -4.30
N ASN A 231 -15.61 -0.23 -4.38
CA ASN A 231 -16.19 -1.03 -5.46
C ASN A 231 -15.94 -0.40 -6.84
N LEU A 232 -15.96 0.93 -6.95
CA LEU A 232 -15.65 1.61 -8.22
C LEU A 232 -14.22 1.34 -8.68
N LEU A 233 -13.28 1.30 -7.73
CA LEU A 233 -11.90 0.97 -8.02
C LEU A 233 -11.77 -0.51 -8.41
N VAL A 234 -12.46 -1.41 -7.70
CA VAL A 234 -12.50 -2.85 -8.00
C VAL A 234 -13.03 -3.10 -9.41
N ASP A 235 -14.15 -2.48 -9.78
CA ASP A 235 -14.77 -2.61 -11.10
C ASP A 235 -13.82 -2.16 -12.22
N ASP A 236 -13.04 -1.10 -11.99
CA ASP A 236 -11.99 -0.66 -12.92
C ASP A 236 -10.86 -1.68 -13.02
N LEU A 237 -10.42 -2.27 -11.90
CA LEU A 237 -9.38 -3.30 -11.93
C LEU A 237 -9.84 -4.56 -12.68
N ASP A 238 -11.11 -4.95 -12.53
CA ASP A 238 -11.71 -6.05 -13.28
C ASP A 238 -11.73 -5.76 -14.78
N GLN A 239 -12.16 -4.54 -15.17
CA GLN A 239 -12.17 -4.12 -16.58
C GLN A 239 -10.76 -4.06 -17.19
N LEU A 240 -9.80 -3.46 -16.49
CA LEU A 240 -8.41 -3.37 -16.93
C LEU A 240 -7.78 -4.76 -17.10
N HIS A 241 -8.10 -5.68 -16.20
CA HIS A 241 -7.64 -7.06 -16.32
C HIS A 241 -8.29 -7.78 -17.51
N ALA A 242 -9.61 -7.65 -17.68
CA ALA A 242 -10.35 -8.24 -18.81
C ALA A 242 -9.85 -7.74 -20.17
N LYS A 243 -9.35 -6.50 -20.24
CA LYS A 243 -8.73 -5.90 -21.43
C LYS A 243 -7.25 -6.26 -21.61
N ASN A 244 -6.68 -7.13 -20.77
CA ASN A 244 -5.26 -7.45 -20.74
C ASN A 244 -4.34 -6.25 -20.53
N LEU A 245 -4.81 -5.19 -19.86
CA LEU A 245 -4.02 -3.99 -19.55
C LEU A 245 -3.32 -4.10 -18.19
N LEU A 246 -3.84 -4.95 -17.30
CA LEU A 246 -3.32 -5.17 -15.95
C LEU A 246 -3.29 -6.65 -15.58
N THR A 247 -2.20 -7.10 -14.96
CA THR A 247 -2.09 -8.46 -14.41
C THR A 247 -1.12 -8.53 -13.23
N THR A 248 -1.13 -9.64 -12.51
CA THR A 248 -0.13 -9.93 -11.48
C THR A 248 1.20 -10.38 -12.09
N ALA A 249 2.22 -10.54 -11.25
CA ALA A 249 3.55 -10.94 -11.72
C ALA A 249 3.56 -12.31 -12.47
N ASN A 250 2.62 -13.21 -12.15
CA ASN A 250 2.48 -14.50 -12.85
C ASN A 250 1.83 -14.37 -14.23
N GLY A 251 1.29 -13.19 -14.57
CA GLY A 251 0.64 -12.91 -15.86
C GLY A 251 -0.81 -13.37 -15.96
N VAL A 252 -1.36 -14.03 -14.94
CA VAL A 252 -2.68 -14.67 -15.00
C VAL A 252 -3.72 -13.94 -14.18
N ASP A 253 -3.40 -13.59 -12.93
CA ASP A 253 -4.44 -13.11 -12.00
C ASP A 253 -4.61 -11.59 -12.04
N ARG A 254 -5.83 -11.13 -11.75
CA ARG A 254 -6.12 -9.73 -11.43
C ARG A 254 -5.46 -9.32 -10.10
N PRO A 255 -4.65 -8.24 -10.04
CA PRO A 255 -3.99 -7.81 -8.81
C PRO A 255 -4.96 -7.39 -7.70
N PRO A 256 -4.71 -7.75 -6.43
CA PRO A 256 -5.52 -7.31 -5.30
C PRO A 256 -5.36 -5.81 -5.02
N LEU A 257 -6.19 -5.30 -4.11
CA LEU A 257 -6.11 -3.95 -3.56
C LEU A 257 -5.36 -3.94 -2.23
N CYS A 258 -4.47 -2.97 -2.05
CA CYS A 258 -3.70 -2.74 -0.84
C CYS A 258 -3.94 -1.32 -0.33
N LEU A 259 -4.63 -1.19 0.81
CA LEU A 259 -4.91 0.11 1.39
C LEU A 259 -3.69 0.53 2.22
N THR A 260 -2.87 1.43 1.69
CA THR A 260 -1.51 1.68 2.20
C THR A 260 -1.41 2.86 3.15
N GLU A 261 -2.45 3.71 3.20
CA GLU A 261 -2.63 4.72 4.23
C GLU A 261 -4.11 4.95 4.49
N PHE A 262 -4.54 4.74 5.73
CA PHE A 262 -5.91 4.99 6.16
C PHE A 262 -5.95 5.54 7.57
N GLY A 263 -6.91 6.42 7.81
CA GLY A 263 -7.14 7.01 9.12
C GLY A 263 -8.21 8.09 9.07
N TYR A 264 -8.71 8.44 10.24
CA TYR A 264 -9.66 9.53 10.44
C TYR A 264 -9.02 10.67 11.20
N GLN A 265 -9.31 11.90 10.78
CA GLN A 265 -8.72 13.09 11.37
C GLN A 265 -9.00 13.14 12.88
N SER A 266 -7.94 13.07 13.69
CA SER A 266 -7.98 13.28 15.13
C SER A 266 -8.00 14.78 15.45
N ARG A 267 -7.11 15.54 14.79
CA ARG A 267 -6.87 16.95 15.09
C ARG A 267 -6.59 17.74 13.82
N ALA A 268 -7.49 18.61 13.43
CA ALA A 268 -7.31 19.58 12.37
C ALA A 268 -6.34 20.66 12.86
N ARG A 269 -5.29 20.90 12.09
CA ARG A 269 -4.36 22.01 12.34
C ARG A 269 -4.12 22.76 11.04
N GLY A 270 -4.20 24.10 11.10
CA GLY A 270 -3.93 24.98 9.97
C GLY A 270 -5.16 25.29 9.11
N ILE A 271 -4.92 25.75 7.88
CA ILE A 271 -5.93 26.35 6.98
C ILE A 271 -6.77 25.28 6.25
N LEU A 272 -6.33 24.00 6.28
CA LEU A 272 -7.08 22.89 5.70
C LEU A 272 -8.33 22.64 6.56
N ARG A 273 -9.52 22.93 6.00
CA ARG A 273 -10.84 22.84 6.66
C ARG A 273 -11.32 21.38 6.86
N VAL A 274 -10.42 20.45 7.17
CA VAL A 274 -10.80 19.07 7.49
C VAL A 274 -11.33 19.05 8.92
N ARG A 275 -12.56 18.57 9.14
CA ARG A 275 -13.16 18.55 10.48
C ARG A 275 -12.56 17.42 11.32
N ASN A 276 -12.40 17.67 12.62
CA ASN A 276 -12.08 16.61 13.58
C ASN A 276 -13.21 15.59 13.58
N VAL A 277 -12.84 14.31 13.60
CA VAL A 277 -13.78 13.22 13.87
C VAL A 277 -13.64 12.87 15.35
N PRO A 278 -14.71 12.93 16.16
CA PRO A 278 -14.63 12.56 17.57
C PRO A 278 -14.10 11.13 17.77
N ASP A 279 -13.32 10.89 18.82
CA ASP A 279 -12.64 9.61 19.03
C ASP A 279 -13.59 8.40 19.08
N GLU A 280 -14.81 8.55 19.62
CA GLU A 280 -15.79 7.46 19.61
C GLU A 280 -16.28 7.13 18.19
N VAL A 281 -16.44 8.16 17.35
CA VAL A 281 -16.79 8.02 15.94
C VAL A 281 -15.63 7.41 15.16
N ARG A 282 -14.39 7.84 15.41
CA ARG A 282 -13.18 7.25 14.81
C ARG A 282 -13.06 5.77 15.15
N LYS A 283 -13.24 5.41 16.43
CA LYS A 283 -13.29 4.01 16.89
C LYS A 283 -14.33 3.19 16.14
N GLN A 284 -15.56 3.68 16.03
CA GLN A 284 -16.62 2.97 15.33
C GLN A 284 -16.30 2.79 13.84
N ARG A 285 -15.82 3.83 13.17
CA ARG A 285 -15.47 3.78 11.74
C ARG A 285 -14.28 2.88 11.44
N TRP A 286 -13.29 2.78 12.33
CA TRP A 286 -12.22 1.79 12.18
C TRP A 286 -12.75 0.35 12.24
N ARG A 287 -13.72 0.06 13.12
CA ARG A 287 -14.38 -1.26 13.17
C ARG A 287 -15.16 -1.55 11.89
N GLU A 288 -15.90 -0.57 11.38
CA GLU A 288 -16.60 -0.66 10.10
C GLU A 288 -15.63 -0.92 8.94
N ALA A 289 -14.53 -0.17 8.86
CA ALA A 289 -13.49 -0.34 7.86
C ALA A 289 -12.87 -1.75 7.91
N PHE A 290 -12.53 -2.25 9.09
CA PHE A 290 -12.01 -3.61 9.21
C PHE A 290 -13.02 -4.70 8.88
N ASN A 291 -14.30 -4.50 9.21
CA ASN A 291 -15.36 -5.43 8.79
C ASN A 291 -15.50 -5.47 7.26
N LEU A 292 -15.38 -4.32 6.58
CA LEU A 292 -15.37 -4.27 5.12
C LEU A 292 -14.17 -5.01 4.54
N VAL A 293 -12.96 -4.74 5.05
CA VAL A 293 -11.74 -5.38 4.57
C VAL A 293 -11.76 -6.89 4.82
N CYS A 294 -12.16 -7.34 6.02
CA CYS A 294 -12.19 -8.77 6.34
C CYS A 294 -13.15 -9.56 5.44
N LYS A 295 -14.29 -8.97 5.08
CA LYS A 295 -15.27 -9.62 4.20
C LYS A 295 -14.87 -9.58 2.72
N SER A 296 -13.81 -8.86 2.37
CA SER A 296 -13.44 -8.57 0.99
C SER A 296 -12.31 -9.47 0.52
N PRO A 297 -12.55 -10.42 -0.41
CA PRO A 297 -11.49 -11.31 -0.89
C PRO A 297 -10.42 -10.57 -1.72
N ILE A 298 -10.75 -9.38 -2.22
CA ILE A 298 -9.91 -8.56 -3.10
C ILE A 298 -8.97 -7.63 -2.34
N ILE A 299 -9.32 -7.23 -1.11
CA ILE A 299 -8.49 -6.36 -0.29
C ILE A 299 -7.54 -7.24 0.54
N LYS A 300 -6.23 -7.05 0.36
CA LYS A 300 -5.21 -7.88 1.03
C LYS A 300 -4.40 -7.14 2.07
N GLN A 301 -4.61 -5.84 2.21
CA GLN A 301 -3.84 -5.01 3.13
C GLN A 301 -4.62 -3.78 3.56
N ILE A 302 -4.48 -3.38 4.83
CA ILE A 302 -4.87 -2.06 5.32
C ILE A 302 -3.84 -1.54 6.32
N PHE A 303 -3.29 -0.35 6.08
CA PHE A 303 -2.30 0.27 6.93
C PHE A 303 -2.83 1.54 7.59
N LEU A 304 -2.64 1.62 8.90
CA LEU A 304 -2.97 2.80 9.69
C LEU A 304 -1.91 3.89 9.49
N TYR A 305 -2.34 5.08 9.07
CA TYR A 305 -1.47 6.25 8.98
C TYR A 305 -1.41 6.97 10.34
N GLN A 306 -0.19 7.13 10.84
CA GLN A 306 0.22 7.72 12.12
C GLN A 306 -0.22 6.93 13.35
N MET A 307 0.75 6.41 14.08
CA MET A 307 0.55 5.85 15.41
C MET A 307 0.54 6.97 16.45
N GLN A 308 1.44 7.95 16.33
CA GLN A 308 1.70 8.98 17.34
C GLN A 308 1.54 10.39 16.76
N SER A 309 0.81 11.25 17.46
CA SER A 309 0.58 12.65 17.06
C SER A 309 1.89 13.43 16.98
N GLU A 310 2.11 14.10 15.85
CA GLU A 310 3.23 15.01 15.66
C GLU A 310 2.93 16.42 16.17
N ALA A 311 3.96 17.18 16.54
CA ALA A 311 3.79 18.52 17.11
C ALA A 311 3.32 19.58 16.09
N ARG A 312 3.61 19.40 14.80
CA ARG A 312 3.42 20.43 13.76
C ARG A 312 2.72 19.93 12.49
N GLY A 313 2.19 18.70 12.50
CA GLY A 313 1.45 18.15 11.36
C GLY A 313 0.12 18.89 11.12
N ARG A 314 -0.18 19.20 9.86
CA ARG A 314 -1.49 19.73 9.42
C ARG A 314 -2.52 18.62 9.24
N TRP A 315 -2.04 17.42 8.94
CA TRP A 315 -2.80 16.18 8.88
C TRP A 315 -2.41 15.31 10.07
N ASP A 316 -3.40 14.89 10.87
CA ASP A 316 -3.19 14.11 12.08
C ASP A 316 -4.31 13.06 12.19
N THR A 317 -3.99 11.83 11.81
CA THR A 317 -4.86 10.65 11.97
C THR A 317 -4.46 9.77 13.13
N SER A 318 -3.54 10.25 13.98
CA SER A 318 -2.89 9.45 15.01
C SER A 318 -3.85 8.89 16.05
N ILE A 319 -3.56 7.68 16.52
CA ILE A 319 -4.35 6.98 17.55
C ILE A 319 -3.69 7.03 18.94
N MET A 320 -2.59 7.78 19.05
CA MET A 320 -1.92 8.07 20.31
C MET A 320 -1.49 9.53 20.33
N SER A 321 -1.56 10.14 21.51
CA SER A 321 -1.04 11.49 21.74
C SER A 321 0.47 11.57 21.54
N ARG A 322 1.02 12.79 21.53
CA ARG A 322 2.47 13.02 21.44
C ARG A 322 3.26 12.38 22.59
N SER A 323 2.67 12.19 23.77
CA SER A 323 3.32 11.48 24.89
C SER A 323 3.20 9.96 24.78
N GLY A 324 2.58 9.43 23.73
CA GLY A 324 2.35 8.01 23.51
C GLY A 324 1.14 7.44 24.26
N GLN A 325 0.28 8.31 24.83
CA GLN A 325 -0.97 7.87 25.46
C GLN A 325 -1.99 7.46 24.39
N PRO A 326 -2.48 6.21 24.38
CA PRO A 326 -3.48 5.76 23.42
C PRO A 326 -4.84 6.44 23.58
N ASP A 327 -5.53 6.66 22.47
CA ASP A 327 -6.91 7.16 22.45
C ASP A 327 -7.95 6.02 22.36
N LYS A 328 -9.23 6.36 22.27
CA LYS A 328 -10.31 5.36 22.15
C LYS A 328 -10.24 4.56 20.85
N THR A 329 -9.72 5.14 19.78
CA THR A 329 -9.54 4.47 18.49
C THR A 329 -8.54 3.32 18.62
N TYR A 330 -7.43 3.55 19.31
CA TYR A 330 -6.45 2.50 19.61
C TYR A 330 -7.10 1.30 20.30
N PHE A 331 -7.87 1.53 21.37
CA PHE A 331 -8.55 0.46 22.09
C PHE A 331 -9.65 -0.21 21.25
N GLY A 332 -10.30 0.55 20.37
CA GLY A 332 -11.25 0.03 19.38
C GLY A 332 -10.61 -0.99 18.45
N ILE A 333 -9.52 -0.61 17.77
CA ILE A 333 -8.73 -1.48 16.88
C ILE A 333 -8.26 -2.72 17.64
N ARG A 334 -7.67 -2.53 18.83
CA ARG A 334 -7.19 -3.64 19.68
C ARG A 334 -8.30 -4.64 20.00
N SER A 335 -9.46 -4.15 20.46
CA SER A 335 -10.61 -4.98 20.80
C SER A 335 -11.17 -5.73 19.58
N TRP A 336 -11.19 -5.07 18.42
CA TRP A 336 -11.69 -5.67 17.19
C TRP A 336 -10.81 -6.84 16.75
N ARG A 337 -9.49 -6.68 16.79
CA ARG A 337 -8.52 -7.74 16.50
C ARG A 337 -8.76 -8.98 17.37
N TYR A 338 -8.94 -8.80 18.68
CA TYR A 338 -9.18 -9.94 19.58
C TYR A 338 -10.50 -10.65 19.30
N ALA A 339 -11.51 -9.94 18.82
CA ALA A 339 -12.79 -10.51 18.46
C ALA A 339 -12.81 -11.20 17.09
N HIS A 340 -11.84 -10.89 16.20
CA HIS A 340 -11.80 -11.40 14.82
C HIS A 340 -10.39 -11.88 14.42
N PRO A 341 -9.80 -12.86 15.15
CA PRO A 341 -8.45 -13.35 14.87
C PRO A 341 -8.33 -13.97 13.46
N GLU A 342 -9.43 -14.42 12.85
CA GLU A 342 -9.49 -14.99 11.51
C GLU A 342 -9.22 -13.96 10.38
N CYS A 343 -9.38 -12.67 10.67
CA CYS A 343 -9.27 -11.61 9.67
C CYS A 343 -7.85 -11.05 9.50
N MET A 344 -6.93 -11.29 10.44
CA MET A 344 -5.59 -10.68 10.43
C MET A 344 -4.49 -11.74 10.42
N ARG A 345 -3.44 -11.48 9.64
CA ARG A 345 -2.27 -12.35 9.54
C ARG A 345 -1.16 -12.03 10.54
#